data_AF-A0A497TPF1-F1
#
_entry.id   AF-A0A497TPF1-F1
#
_cell.length_a   1.000
_cell.length_b   1.000
_cell.length_c   1.000
_cell.angle_alpha   90.00
_cell.angle_beta   90.00
_cell.angle_gamma   90.00
#
_symmetry.space_group_name_H-M   'P 1'
#
loop_
_entity.id
_entity.type
_entity.pdbx_description
1 polymer ?
#
loop_
_entity_poly.entity_id
_entity_poly.type
_entity_poly.pdbx_seq_one_letter_code
_entity_poly.pdbx_strand_id
1 'polypeptide(L)'
;MEVTIRRLKKPKTMDLEGSLEWFCECLGLSKGRDIEKTSIKLLTCFLRHSRRENDISPEIIAKDMGMARSTIVHHLQRYEKAGLVVKTRKGYELRERTLEEVVREIERDVEKELERIREVARKIDEMLMYR
;
A
#
# COMPACT_ATOMS: atom_id res chain seq x y z
N MET A 1 -0.40 4.33 10.20
CA MET A 1 -0.74 4.04 8.80
C MET A 1 -1.09 5.35 8.13
N GLU A 2 -0.65 5.55 6.89
CA GLU A 2 -1.09 6.65 6.02
C GLU A 2 -1.54 6.01 4.71
N VAL A 3 -2.84 6.09 4.42
CA VAL A 3 -3.42 5.55 3.19
C VAL A 3 -4.09 6.67 2.42
N THR A 4 -3.87 6.70 1.11
CA THR A 4 -4.61 7.56 0.19
C THR A 4 -5.61 6.70 -0.56
N ILE A 5 -6.88 7.10 -0.63
CA ILE A 5 -7.89 6.42 -1.46
C ILE A 5 -8.31 7.36 -2.57
N ARG A 6 -8.01 7.01 -3.82
CA ARG A 6 -8.39 7.77 -5.03
C ARG A 6 -9.52 7.06 -5.77
N ARG A 7 -10.55 7.82 -6.13
CA ARG A 7 -11.62 7.35 -7.01
C ARG A 7 -11.18 7.49 -8.46
N LEU A 8 -10.87 6.36 -9.10
CA LEU A 8 -10.45 6.28 -10.50
C LEU A 8 -11.48 5.48 -11.30
N LYS A 9 -11.63 5.79 -12.60
CA LYS A 9 -12.41 4.93 -13.49
C LYS A 9 -11.71 3.58 -13.58
N LYS A 10 -12.46 2.48 -13.44
CA LYS A 10 -11.91 1.13 -13.67
C LYS A 10 -11.35 1.05 -15.09
N PRO A 11 -10.22 0.35 -15.30
CA PRO A 11 -9.64 0.21 -16.63
C PRO A 11 -10.61 -0.55 -17.55
N LYS A 12 -10.58 -0.21 -18.84
CA LYS A 12 -11.44 -0.86 -19.84
C LYS A 12 -11.11 -2.35 -20.02
N THR A 13 -9.86 -2.71 -19.76
CA THR A 13 -9.31 -4.07 -19.83
C THR A 13 -8.65 -4.42 -18.50
N MET A 14 -9.01 -5.56 -17.92
CA MET A 14 -8.49 -6.06 -16.64
C MET A 14 -7.39 -7.11 -16.89
N ASP A 15 -6.32 -6.73 -17.58
CA ASP A 15 -5.10 -7.55 -17.58
C ASP A 15 -4.33 -7.33 -16.26
N LEU A 16 -3.32 -8.18 -16.01
CA LEU A 16 -2.59 -8.14 -14.73
C LEU A 16 -1.90 -6.79 -14.50
N GLU A 17 -1.24 -6.25 -15.53
CA GLU A 17 -0.49 -5.00 -15.43
C GLU A 17 -1.42 -3.81 -15.18
N GLY A 18 -2.49 -3.67 -15.97
CA GLY A 18 -3.48 -2.61 -15.81
C GLY A 18 -4.25 -2.71 -14.49
N SER A 19 -4.48 -3.92 -13.99
CA SER A 19 -5.10 -4.13 -12.67
C SER A 19 -4.18 -3.69 -11.53
N LEU A 20 -2.88 -3.99 -11.61
CA LEU A 20 -1.88 -3.57 -10.63
C LEU A 20 -1.62 -2.06 -10.68
N GLU A 21 -1.60 -1.48 -11.88
CA GLU A 21 -1.51 -0.03 -12.08
C GLU A 21 -2.69 0.69 -11.42
N TRP A 22 -3.92 0.27 -11.74
CA TRP A 22 -5.12 0.83 -11.14
C TRP A 22 -5.13 0.68 -9.61
N PHE A 23 -4.74 -0.50 -9.10
CA PHE A 23 -4.62 -0.75 -7.66
C PHE A 23 -3.62 0.21 -6.98
N CYS A 24 -2.42 0.35 -7.55
CA CYS A 24 -1.39 1.23 -7.01
C CYS A 24 -1.82 2.70 -7.04
N GLU A 25 -2.48 3.15 -8.10
CA GLU A 25 -2.98 4.52 -8.20
C GLU A 25 -4.10 4.79 -7.20
N CYS A 26 -5.04 3.84 -7.03
CA CYS A 26 -6.11 3.93 -6.05
C CYS A 26 -5.57 4.09 -4.63
N LEU A 27 -4.51 3.37 -4.26
CA LEU A 27 -3.89 3.44 -2.94
C LEU A 27 -2.81 4.55 -2.80
N GLY A 28 -2.59 5.36 -3.83
CA GLY A 28 -1.56 6.42 -3.82
C GLY A 28 -0.12 5.91 -3.79
N LEU A 29 0.10 4.64 -4.14
CA LEU A 29 1.41 4.00 -4.20
C LEU A 29 2.23 4.46 -5.42
N SER A 30 1.56 4.97 -6.45
CA SER A 30 2.18 5.66 -7.59
C SER A 30 1.88 7.17 -7.56
N LYS A 31 2.86 7.98 -8.01
CA LYS A 31 2.70 9.42 -8.19
C LYS A 31 2.91 9.76 -9.67
N GLY A 32 1.86 10.22 -10.35
CA GLY A 32 1.93 10.70 -11.73
C GLY A 32 2.36 9.64 -12.74
N ARG A 33 2.91 10.08 -13.89
CA ARG A 33 3.63 9.20 -14.82
C ARG A 33 4.86 8.67 -14.09
N ASP A 34 4.73 7.53 -13.43
CA ASP A 34 5.86 6.67 -13.09
C ASP A 34 6.45 6.24 -14.45
N ILE A 35 7.33 7.08 -15.01
CA ILE A 35 7.78 7.02 -16.42
C ILE A 35 8.32 5.62 -16.75
N GLU A 36 8.82 4.90 -15.75
CA GLU A 36 9.40 3.56 -15.86
C GLU A 36 8.54 2.43 -15.27
N LYS A 37 7.33 2.74 -14.75
CA LYS A 37 6.44 1.80 -14.05
C LYS A 37 7.12 1.08 -12.88
N THR A 38 8.05 1.74 -12.21
CA THR A 38 8.91 1.13 -11.19
C THR A 38 8.10 0.62 -10.00
N SER A 39 7.10 1.37 -9.55
CA SER A 39 6.23 0.96 -8.45
C SER A 39 5.43 -0.30 -8.80
N ILE A 40 4.97 -0.41 -10.05
CA ILE A 40 4.20 -1.57 -10.51
C ILE A 40 5.10 -2.80 -10.66
N LYS A 41 6.29 -2.62 -11.25
CA LYS A 41 7.30 -3.67 -11.41
C LYS A 41 7.77 -4.20 -10.06
N LEU A 42 8.00 -3.32 -9.10
CA LEU A 42 8.41 -3.70 -7.74
C LEU A 42 7.31 -4.46 -7.04
N LEU A 43 6.06 -3.98 -7.07
CA LEU A 43 4.94 -4.71 -6.50
C LEU A 43 4.76 -6.08 -7.16
N THR A 44 4.89 -6.16 -8.49
CA THR A 44 4.81 -7.44 -9.22
C THR A 44 5.92 -8.40 -8.80
N CYS A 45 7.16 -7.91 -8.70
CA CYS A 45 8.32 -8.68 -8.23
C CYS A 45 8.09 -9.17 -6.80
N PHE A 46 7.66 -8.28 -5.92
CA PHE A 46 7.35 -8.57 -4.53
C PHE A 46 6.28 -9.65 -4.39
N LEU A 47 5.14 -9.51 -5.08
CA LEU A 47 4.04 -10.49 -5.04
C LEU A 47 4.43 -11.86 -5.60
N ARG A 48 5.36 -11.92 -6.55
CA ARG A 48 5.88 -13.20 -7.06
C ARG A 48 6.76 -13.89 -6.04
N HIS A 49 7.59 -13.13 -5.33
CA HIS A 49 8.44 -13.64 -4.26
C HIS A 49 7.64 -14.01 -3.01
N SER A 50 6.62 -13.23 -2.64
CA SER A 50 5.83 -13.44 -1.42
C SER A 50 4.99 -14.72 -1.47
N ARG A 51 4.77 -15.26 -2.67
CA ARG A 51 4.14 -16.55 -2.89
C ARG A 51 5.08 -17.74 -2.69
N ARG A 52 6.40 -17.51 -2.69
CA ARG A 52 7.43 -18.54 -2.59
C ARG A 52 8.10 -18.53 -1.21
N GLU A 53 8.33 -17.33 -0.69
CA GLU A 53 9.00 -17.08 0.58
C GLU A 53 8.14 -16.10 1.39
N ASN A 54 8.07 -16.29 2.71
CA ASN A 54 7.31 -15.38 3.57
C ASN A 54 8.00 -14.01 3.66
N ASP A 55 9.33 -13.98 3.77
CA ASP A 55 10.13 -12.77 3.96
C ASP A 55 10.98 -12.44 2.73
N ILE A 56 10.92 -11.20 2.24
CA ILE A 56 11.71 -10.77 1.08
C ILE A 56 12.70 -9.67 1.48
N SER A 57 13.98 -9.95 1.30
CA SER A 57 15.06 -8.99 1.55
C SER A 57 15.11 -7.92 0.43
N PRO A 58 15.28 -6.63 0.77
CA PRO A 58 15.47 -5.56 -0.22
C PRO A 58 16.65 -5.79 -1.17
N GLU A 59 17.69 -6.50 -0.70
CA GLU A 59 18.87 -6.87 -1.49
C GLU A 59 18.53 -7.83 -2.63
N ILE A 60 17.63 -8.80 -2.39
CA ILE A 60 17.16 -9.74 -3.42
C ILE A 60 16.38 -8.98 -4.50
N ILE A 61 15.43 -8.14 -4.09
CA ILE A 61 14.62 -7.34 -5.03
C ILE A 61 15.49 -6.38 -5.84
N ALA A 62 16.47 -5.74 -5.19
CA ALA A 62 17.41 -4.83 -5.85
C ALA A 62 18.21 -5.52 -6.95
N LYS A 63 18.69 -6.75 -6.68
CA LYS A 63 19.39 -7.58 -7.66
C LYS A 63 18.48 -7.96 -8.83
N ASP A 64 17.26 -8.42 -8.55
CA ASP A 64 16.31 -8.85 -9.58
C ASP A 64 15.84 -7.70 -10.48
N MET A 65 15.69 -6.51 -9.91
CA MET A 65 15.26 -5.31 -10.64
C MET A 65 16.43 -4.54 -11.29
N GLY A 66 17.69 -4.87 -10.97
CA GLY A 66 18.85 -4.10 -11.41
C GLY A 66 18.86 -2.67 -10.87
N MET A 67 18.30 -2.46 -9.67
CA MET A 67 18.10 -1.14 -9.06
C MET A 67 18.94 -0.95 -7.80
N ALA A 68 19.20 0.30 -7.44
CA ALA A 68 19.82 0.61 -6.16
C ALA A 68 18.93 0.15 -4.99
N ARG A 69 19.54 -0.52 -4.02
CA ARG A 69 18.89 -0.97 -2.78
C ARG A 69 18.13 0.16 -2.06
N SER A 70 18.71 1.36 -2.04
CA SER A 70 18.08 2.54 -1.44
C SER A 70 16.72 2.86 -2.08
N THR A 71 16.61 2.72 -3.40
CA THR A 71 15.36 2.93 -4.14
C THR A 71 14.32 1.88 -3.77
N ILE A 72 14.71 0.61 -3.69
CA ILE A 72 13.81 -0.48 -3.25
C ILE A 72 13.28 -0.22 -1.85
N VAL A 73 14.16 0.12 -0.90
CA VAL A 73 13.79 0.43 0.48
C VAL A 73 12.81 1.61 0.53
N HIS A 74 13.03 2.65 -0.28
CA HIS A 74 12.11 3.79 -0.36
C HIS A 74 10.69 3.37 -0.77
N HIS A 75 10.55 2.50 -1.78
CA HIS A 75 9.24 1.97 -2.18
C HIS A 75 8.61 1.07 -1.11
N LEU A 76 9.39 0.17 -0.50
CA LEU A 76 8.89 -0.72 0.55
C LEU A 76 8.41 0.07 1.78
N GLN A 77 9.10 1.14 2.17
CA GLN A 77 8.63 2.04 3.22
C GLN A 77 7.31 2.74 2.87
N ARG A 78 7.08 3.08 1.59
CA ARG A 78 5.79 3.62 1.15
C ARG A 78 4.69 2.57 1.22
N TYR A 79 4.99 1.33 0.84
CA TYR A 79 4.06 0.21 0.94
C TYR A 79 3.72 -0.11 2.40
N GLU A 80 4.71 -0.08 3.29
CA GLU A 80 4.54 -0.26 4.74
C GLU A 80 3.64 0.82 5.33
N LYS A 81 3.91 2.10 4.98
CA LYS A 81 3.06 3.22 5.42
C LYS A 81 1.60 3.06 4.98
N ALA A 82 1.38 2.58 3.75
CA ALA A 82 0.05 2.31 3.20
C ALA A 82 -0.61 1.04 3.74
N GLY A 83 0.06 0.28 4.62
CA GLY A 83 -0.48 -0.94 5.19
C GLY A 83 -0.43 -2.15 4.25
N LEU A 84 0.32 -2.08 3.14
CA LEU A 84 0.41 -3.16 2.16
C LEU A 84 1.36 -4.28 2.61
N VAL A 85 2.50 -3.89 3.17
CA VAL A 85 3.55 -4.81 3.63
C VAL A 85 3.87 -4.52 5.09
N VAL A 86 4.48 -5.48 5.77
CA VAL A 86 5.03 -5.31 7.11
C VAL A 86 6.53 -5.60 7.09
N LYS A 87 7.28 -4.87 7.90
CA LYS A 87 8.71 -5.07 8.05
C LYS A 87 8.98 -6.19 9.05
N THR A 88 9.82 -7.13 8.66
CA THR A 88 10.23 -8.26 9.50
C THR A 88 11.71 -8.17 9.84
N ARG A 89 12.24 -9.15 10.59
CA ARG A 89 13.68 -9.22 10.88
C ARG A 89 14.52 -9.50 9.63
N LYS A 90 13.94 -10.18 8.63
CA LYS A 90 14.65 -10.66 7.43
C LYS A 90 14.37 -9.80 6.19
N GLY A 91 13.37 -8.93 6.24
CA GLY A 91 13.02 -8.08 5.12
C GLY A 91 11.62 -7.50 5.26
N TYR A 92 10.79 -7.75 4.25
CA TYR A 92 9.39 -7.35 4.21
C TYR A 92 8.52 -8.51 3.74
N GLU A 93 7.30 -8.59 4.27
CA GLU A 93 6.28 -9.55 3.84
C GLU A 93 4.97 -8.84 3.53
N LEU A 94 4.10 -9.47 2.74
CA LEU A 94 2.74 -8.95 2.53
C LEU A 94 2.02 -8.97 3.89
N ARG A 95 1.29 -7.91 4.23
CA ARG A 95 0.62 -7.82 5.55
C ARG A 95 -0.33 -9.00 5.80
N GLU A 96 -0.97 -9.49 4.74
CA GLU A 96 -1.84 -10.67 4.72
C GLU A 96 -1.45 -11.60 3.57
N ARG A 97 -2.10 -12.76 3.44
CA ARG A 97 -1.74 -13.77 2.44
C ARG A 97 -2.10 -13.36 1.01
N THR A 98 -3.09 -12.49 0.85
CA THR A 98 -3.59 -12.02 -0.45
C THR A 98 -3.81 -10.51 -0.46
N LEU A 99 -3.75 -9.89 -1.66
CA LEU A 99 -4.07 -8.47 -1.81
C LEU A 99 -5.50 -8.13 -1.36
N GLU A 100 -6.44 -9.05 -1.53
CA GLU A 100 -7.82 -8.86 -1.06
C GLU A 100 -7.88 -8.77 0.47
N GLU A 101 -7.21 -9.68 1.18
CA GLU A 101 -7.14 -9.64 2.64
C GLU A 101 -6.43 -8.39 3.15
N VAL A 102 -5.36 -7.95 2.47
CA VAL A 102 -4.70 -6.68 2.79
C VAL A 102 -5.66 -5.50 2.64
N VAL A 103 -6.46 -5.46 1.58
CA VAL A 103 -7.47 -4.40 1.39
C VAL A 103 -8.51 -4.44 2.51
N ARG A 104 -8.97 -5.62 2.92
CA ARG A 104 -9.90 -5.78 4.06
C ARG A 104 -9.29 -5.31 5.38
N GLU A 105 -7.99 -5.54 5.60
CA GLU A 105 -7.26 -5.01 6.75
C GLU A 105 -7.15 -3.49 6.73
N ILE A 106 -6.82 -2.91 5.56
CA ILE A 106 -6.79 -1.45 5.38
C ILE A 106 -8.18 -0.84 5.62
N GLU A 107 -9.24 -1.47 5.14
CA GLU A 107 -10.63 -1.07 5.39
C GLU A 107 -10.94 -1.03 6.90
N ARG A 108 -10.63 -2.11 7.63
CA ARG A 108 -10.81 -2.17 9.10
C ARG A 108 -10.04 -1.07 9.83
N ASP A 109 -8.79 -0.82 9.41
CA ASP A 109 -7.96 0.24 10.01
C ASP A 109 -8.57 1.63 9.77
N VAL A 110 -9.03 1.91 8.55
CA VAL A 110 -9.68 3.18 8.21
C VAL A 110 -10.98 3.37 8.99
N GLU A 111 -11.84 2.34 9.06
CA GLU A 111 -13.10 2.40 9.80
C GLU A 111 -12.89 2.72 11.29
N LYS A 112 -11.90 2.06 11.90
CA LYS A 112 -11.54 2.26 13.31
C LYS A 112 -11.06 3.70 13.55
N GLU A 113 -10.21 4.23 12.69
CA GLU A 113 -9.74 5.62 12.82
C GLU A 113 -10.85 6.62 12.57
N LEU A 114 -11.75 6.37 11.62
CA LEU A 114 -12.92 7.22 11.39
C LEU A 114 -13.86 7.26 12.61
N GLU A 115 -14.02 6.16 13.35
CA GLU A 115 -14.81 6.16 14.60
C GLU A 115 -14.17 7.05 15.66
N ARG A 116 -12.84 6.98 15.84
CA ARG A 116 -12.12 7.85 16.77
C ARG A 116 -12.24 9.32 16.39
N ILE A 117 -12.16 9.62 15.10
CA ILE A 117 -12.34 10.98 14.58
C ILE A 117 -13.78 11.48 14.85
N ARG A 118 -14.80 10.64 14.62
CA ARG A 118 -16.20 10.96 14.92
C ARG A 118 -16.42 11.26 16.39
N GLU A 119 -15.80 10.51 17.29
CA GLU A 119 -15.91 10.76 18.74
C GLU A 119 -15.39 12.15 19.11
N VAL A 120 -14.21 12.53 18.59
CA VAL A 120 -13.63 13.86 18.83
C VAL A 120 -14.48 14.96 18.20
N ALA A 121 -14.98 14.77 16.98
CA ALA A 121 -15.87 15.72 16.31
C ALA A 121 -17.14 15.98 17.14
N ARG A 122 -17.77 14.92 17.67
CA ARG A 122 -18.95 15.03 18.53
C ARG A 122 -18.66 15.86 19.79
N LYS A 123 -17.52 15.65 20.44
CA LYS A 123 -17.11 16.43 21.61
C LYS A 123 -16.91 17.91 21.26
N ILE A 124 -16.37 18.21 20.08
CA ILE A 124 -16.22 19.59 19.60
C ILE A 124 -17.60 20.23 19.43
N ASP A 125 -18.54 19.55 18.77
CA ASP A 125 -19.90 20.03 18.57
C ASP A 125 -20.60 20.31 19.91
N GLU A 126 -20.48 19.39 20.88
CA GLU A 126 -21.00 19.57 22.24
C GLU A 126 -20.42 20.81 22.92
N MET A 127 -19.09 21.00 22.88
CA MET A 127 -18.43 22.16 23.50
C MET A 127 -18.85 23.50 22.87
N LEU A 128 -19.13 23.52 21.57
CA LEU A 128 -19.56 24.72 20.85
C LEU A 128 -21.06 25.00 21.01
N MET A 129 -21.89 23.99 21.27
CA MET A 129 -23.33 24.16 21.51
C MET A 129 -23.67 24.70 22.90
N TYR A 130 -22.77 24.59 23.90
CA TYR A 130 -22.96 25.15 25.25
C TYR A 130 -22.37 26.56 25.42
N ARG A 131 -22.23 27.34 24.34
CA ARG A 131 -21.90 28.78 24.38
C ARG A 131 -23.02 29.63 23.80
#